data_AF-A0A327PRJ7-F1
#
_entry.id   AF-A0A327PRJ7-F1
#
_cell.length_a   1.000
_cell.length_b   1.000
_cell.length_c   1.000
_cell.angle_alpha   90.00
_cell.angle_beta   90.00
_cell.angle_gamma   90.00
#
_symmetry.space_group_name_H-M   'P 1'
#
loop_
_entity.id
_entity.type
_entity.pdbx_description
1 polymer ?
#
loop_
_entity_poly.entity_id
_entity_poly.type
_entity_poly.pdbx_seq_one_letter_code
_entity_poly.pdbx_strand_id
1 'polypeptide(L)' 'MKNYTDLRKISKVFHQYGIDLTGKRKYASFESDLRMDKVFVSGLIFELEYELRKQIADDKVEGVKVPAQIIELLMS' A
#
# COMPACT_ATOMS: atom_id res chain seq x y z
N MET A 1 -16.62 6.08 10.44
CA MET A 1 -15.66 7.20 10.63
C MET A 1 -14.19 6.77 10.66
N LYS A 2 -13.81 5.68 11.36
CA LYS A 2 -12.42 5.16 11.35
C LYS A 2 -11.88 4.91 9.93
N ASN A 3 -12.63 4.18 9.11
CA ASN A 3 -12.23 3.80 7.75
C ASN A 3 -11.95 4.99 6.81
N TYR A 4 -12.65 6.12 6.97
CA TYR A 4 -12.39 7.30 6.13
C TYR A 4 -11.06 7.97 6.49
N THR A 5 -10.73 8.01 7.78
CA THR A 5 -9.47 8.58 8.27
C THR A 5 -8.29 7.70 7.85
N ASP A 6 -8.46 6.38 7.95
CA ASP A 6 -7.45 5.40 7.54
C ASP A 6 -7.21 5.45 6.03
N LEU A 7 -8.27 5.49 5.22
CA LEU A 7 -8.14 5.66 3.77
C LEU A 7 -7.42 6.96 3.37
N ARG A 8 -7.65 8.05 4.11
CA ARG A 8 -6.94 9.31 3.88
C ARG A 8 -5.45 9.19 4.19
N LYS A 9 -5.09 8.52 5.29
CA LYS A 9 -3.69 8.23 5.65
C LYS A 9 -3.01 7.36 4.61
N ILE A 10 -3.65 6.26 4.23
CA ILE A 10 -3.20 5.35 3.17
C ILE A 10 -2.93 6.14 1.89
N SER A 11 -3.91 6.90 1.42
CA SER A 11 -3.78 7.72 0.21
C SER A 11 -2.60 8.69 0.26
N LYS A 12 -2.36 9.32 1.43
CA LYS A 12 -1.23 10.22 1.63
C LYS A 12 0.12 9.50 1.48
N VAL A 13 0.29 8.34 2.11
CA VAL A 13 1.54 7.56 2.02
C VAL A 13 1.79 7.09 0.59
N PHE A 14 0.78 6.52 -0.07
CA PHE A 14 0.89 6.13 -1.49
C PHE A 14 1.29 7.31 -2.38
N HIS A 15 0.74 8.50 -2.14
CA HIS A 15 1.10 9.70 -2.89
C HIS A 15 2.56 10.12 -2.68
N GLN A 16 3.12 9.96 -1.48
CA GLN A 16 4.54 10.23 -1.19
C GLN A 16 5.48 9.29 -1.96
N TYR A 17 5.00 8.08 -2.29
CA TYR A 17 5.68 7.09 -3.13
C TYR A 17 5.42 7.29 -4.64
N GLY A 18 4.73 8.37 -5.04
CA GLY A 18 4.40 8.64 -6.44
C GLY A 18 3.25 7.78 -7.00
N ILE A 19 2.49 7.12 -6.13
CA ILE A 19 1.38 6.25 -6.51
C ILE A 19 0.05 7.00 -6.28
N ASP A 20 -0.63 7.30 -7.37
CA ASP A 20 -2.01 7.76 -7.33
C ASP A 20 -2.95 6.54 -7.26
N LEU A 21 -3.79 6.45 -6.21
CA LEU A 21 -4.71 5.34 -5.99
C LEU A 21 -6.02 5.45 -6.79
N THR A 22 -6.13 6.40 -7.71
CA THR A 22 -7.34 6.58 -8.53
C THR A 22 -7.40 5.62 -9.72
N GLY A 23 -8.63 5.25 -10.09
CA GLY A 23 -8.92 4.50 -11.31
C GLY A 23 -8.19 3.15 -11.40
N LYS A 24 -7.48 2.94 -12.52
CA LYS A 24 -6.74 1.69 -12.82
C LYS A 24 -5.42 1.57 -12.05
N ARG A 25 -4.87 2.68 -11.55
CA ARG A 25 -3.50 2.72 -11.04
C ARG A 25 -3.34 2.02 -9.68
N LYS A 26 -4.43 1.85 -8.92
CA LYS A 26 -4.45 0.98 -7.74
C LYS A 26 -4.27 -0.52 -8.05
N TYR A 27 -4.43 -0.91 -9.31
CA TYR A 27 -4.17 -2.27 -9.80
C TYR A 27 -2.87 -2.37 -10.61
N ALA A 28 -2.08 -1.30 -10.66
CA ALA A 28 -0.78 -1.32 -11.33
C ALA A 28 0.16 -2.25 -10.57
N SER A 29 0.85 -3.12 -11.30
CA SER A 29 1.90 -3.97 -10.77
C SER A 29 3.04 -3.11 -10.25
N PHE A 30 3.47 -3.36 -9.01
CA PHE A 30 4.62 -2.67 -8.42
C PHE A 30 5.86 -2.78 -9.30
N GLU A 31 6.18 -4.00 -9.74
CA GLU A 31 7.40 -4.27 -10.49
C GLU A 31 7.33 -3.79 -11.95
N SER A 32 6.27 -4.16 -12.69
CA SER A 32 6.22 -3.92 -14.13
C SER A 32 5.75 -2.51 -14.50
N ASP A 33 4.73 -2.00 -13.79
CA ASP A 33 4.04 -0.77 -14.17
C ASP A 33 4.59 0.43 -13.39
N LEU A 34 4.83 0.25 -12.09
CA LEU A 34 5.34 1.29 -11.21
C LEU A 34 6.87 1.29 -11.10
N ARG A 35 7.53 0.25 -11.65
CA ARG A 35 9.00 0.09 -11.65
C ARG A 35 9.61 0.15 -10.24
N MET A 36 8.90 -0.41 -9.28
CA MET A 36 9.30 -0.48 -7.88
C MET A 36 9.93 -1.84 -7.59
N ASP A 37 11.15 -1.82 -7.06
CA ASP A 37 11.79 -3.04 -6.56
C ASP A 37 11.19 -3.47 -5.20
N LYS A 38 11.60 -4.65 -4.74
CA LYS A 38 11.11 -5.21 -3.48
C LYS A 38 11.48 -4.36 -2.26
N VAL A 39 12.61 -3.65 -2.28
CA VAL A 39 13.04 -2.80 -1.16
C VAL A 39 12.10 -1.61 -1.04
N PHE A 40 11.76 -0.99 -2.18
CA PHE A 40 10.85 0.14 -2.23
C PHE A 40 9.41 -0.26 -1.85
N VAL A 41 8.94 -1.43 -2.30
CA VAL A 41 7.64 -1.97 -1.85
C VAL A 41 7.63 -2.29 -0.36
N SER A 42 8.71 -2.84 0.19
CA SER A 42 8.84 -3.11 1.63
C SER A 42 8.81 -1.82 2.45
N GLY A 43 9.50 -0.77 1.99
CA GLY A 43 9.45 0.56 2.61
C GLY A 43 8.03 1.16 2.62
N LEU A 44 7.31 1.05 1.50
CA LEU A 44 5.92 1.49 1.39
C LEU A 44 5.02 0.79 2.41
N ILE A 45 5.15 -0.54 2.54
CA ILE A 45 4.35 -1.34 3.48
C ILE A 45 4.66 -0.90 4.92
N PHE A 46 5.93 -0.78 5.27
CA PHE A 46 6.35 -0.32 6.59
C PHE A 46 5.78 1.05 6.95
N GLU A 47 5.80 2.02 6.04
CA GLU A 47 5.25 3.35 6.29
C GLU A 47 3.73 3.33 6.50
N LEU A 48 3.01 2.51 5.74
CA LEU A 48 1.58 2.32 5.90
C LEU A 48 1.22 1.70 7.25
N GLU A 49 1.94 0.65 7.66
CA GLU A 49 1.82 -0.01 8.96
C GLU A 49 2.07 0.98 10.11
N TYR A 50 3.15 1.76 10.00
CA TYR A 50 3.53 2.75 10.99
C TYR A 50 2.47 3.85 11.15
N GLU A 51 1.98 4.41 10.03
CA GLU A 51 0.99 5.50 10.02
C GLU A 51 -0.38 5.06 10.56
N LEU A 52 -0.75 3.79 10.32
CA LEU A 52 -2.01 3.20 10.78
C LEU A 52 -1.91 2.51 12.14
N ARG A 53 -0.70 2.31 12.68
CA ARG A 53 -0.44 1.50 13.88
C ARG A 53 -1.01 0.08 13.74
N LYS A 54 -0.78 -0.54 12.58
CA LYS A 54 -1.19 -1.91 12.23
C LYS A 54 0.02 -2.70 11.75
N GLN A 55 -0.09 -4.03 11.77
CA GLN A 55 0.92 -4.93 11.23
C GLN A 55 0.24 -5.95 10.33
N ILE A 56 0.79 -6.15 9.14
CA ILE A 56 0.45 -7.20 8.19
C ILE A 56 1.37 -8.39 8.50
N ALA A 57 0.84 -9.60 8.46
CA ALA A 57 1.65 -10.80 8.65
C ALA A 57 2.62 -10.99 7.47
N ASP A 58 3.87 -11.38 7.76
CA ASP A 58 4.96 -11.47 6.78
C ASP A 58 4.61 -12.38 5.59
N ASP A 59 3.90 -13.48 5.83
CA ASP A 59 3.42 -14.42 4.81
C ASP A 59 2.46 -13.77 3.81
N LYS A 60 1.69 -12.77 4.26
CA LYS A 60 0.79 -12.00 3.39
C LYS A 60 1.54 -10.93 2.60
N VAL A 61 2.62 -10.39 3.14
CA VAL A 61 3.45 -9.37 2.47
C VAL A 61 4.15 -9.96 1.24
N GLU A 62 4.64 -11.20 1.32
CA GLU A 62 5.33 -11.86 0.21
C GLU A 62 4.47 -11.98 -1.07
N GLY A 63 3.14 -12.06 -0.91
CA GLY A 63 2.18 -12.19 -2.01
C GLY A 63 1.74 -10.86 -2.66
N VAL A 64 2.16 -9.72 -2.12
CA VAL A 64 1.71 -8.40 -2.58
C VAL A 64 2.34 -8.05 -3.92
N LYS A 65 1.49 -7.71 -4.89
CA LYS A 65 1.87 -7.32 -6.26
C LYS A 65 1.31 -5.98 -6.70
N VAL A 66 0.20 -5.53 -6.11
CA VAL A 66 -0.48 -4.27 -6.48
C VAL A 66 -0.94 -3.48 -5.25
N PRO A 67 -1.07 -2.14 -5.35
CA PRO A 67 -1.54 -1.28 -4.25
C PRO A 67 -2.84 -1.74 -3.59
N ALA A 68 -3.82 -2.19 -4.38
CA ALA A 68 -5.12 -2.60 -3.88
C ALA A 68 -5.04 -3.74 -2.86
N GLN A 69 -4.07 -4.65 -2.98
CA GLN A 69 -3.90 -5.76 -2.04
C GLN A 69 -3.43 -5.27 -0.66
N ILE A 70 -2.52 -4.29 -0.62
CA ILE A 70 -2.08 -3.69 0.65
C ILE A 70 -3.26 -2.99 1.33
N ILE A 71 -4.07 -2.27 0.57
CA ILE A 71 -5.27 -1.60 1.09
C ILE A 71 -6.23 -2.62 1.70
N GLU A 72 -6.48 -3.74 1.01
CA GLU A 72 -7.34 -4.81 1.51
C GLU A 72 -6.81 -5.39 2.83
N LEU A 73 -5.51 -5.69 2.90
CA LEU A 73 -4.86 -6.23 4.09
C LEU A 73 -4.91 -5.26 5.29
N LEU A 74 -4.82 -3.96 5.05
CA LEU A 74 -4.87 -2.93 6.11
C LEU A 74 -6.30 -2.59 6.54
N MET A 75 -7.29 -2.91 5.72
CA MET A 75 -8.70 -2.60 5.99
C MET A 75 -9.52 -3.80 6.47
N SER A 76 -9.01 -5.02 6.37
CA SER A 76 -9.52 -6.20 7.08
C SER A 76 -9.35 -6.04 8.59
#